data_AF-A0A359MZF0-F1
#
_entry.id   AF-A0A359MZF0-F1
#
_cell.length_a   1.000
_cell.length_b   1.000
_cell.length_c   1.000
_cell.angle_alpha   90.00
_cell.angle_beta   90.00
_cell.angle_gamma   90.00
#
_symmetry.space_group_name_H-M   'P 1'
#
loop_
_entity.id
_entity.type
_entity.pdbx_description
1 polymer ?
#
loop_
_entity_poly.entity_id
_entity_poly.type
_entity_poly.pdbx_seq_one_letter_code
_entity_poly.pdbx_strand_id
1 'polypeptide(L)' 'MDFDVAVFTNLSQDHLDLHKTMDEYAKVKYRLFDNLVKYKRKPGIKKISIINLDSSYS' A
#
# COMPACT_ATOMS: atom_id res chain seq x y z
N MET A 1 -8.11 8.77 -7.02
CA MET A 1 -8.24 7.45 -7.67
C MET A 1 -8.94 6.54 -6.68
N ASP A 2 -10.09 5.98 -7.03
CA ASP A 2 -10.83 5.08 -6.13
C ASP A 2 -10.33 3.64 -6.28
N PHE A 3 -9.88 3.03 -5.19
CA PHE A 3 -9.42 1.63 -5.17
C PHE A 3 -10.41 0.76 -4.40
N ASP A 4 -10.68 -0.44 -4.90
CA ASP A 4 -11.51 -1.43 -4.20
C ASP A 4 -10.67 -2.56 -3.58
N VAL A 5 -9.47 -2.79 -4.14
CA VAL A 5 -8.50 -3.77 -3.65
C VAL A 5 -7.12 -3.12 -3.62
N ALA A 6 -6.38 -3.32 -2.52
CA ALA A 6 -4.96 -2.97 -2.42
C ALA A 6 -4.16 -4.22 -2.04
N VAL A 7 -3.04 -4.45 -2.73
CA VAL A 7 -2.17 -5.62 -2.52
C VAL A 7 -0.76 -5.14 -2.25
N PHE A 8 -0.18 -5.57 -1.13
CA PHE A 8 1.22 -5.40 -0.79
C PHE A 8 1.94 -6.74 -0.95
N THR A 9 2.88 -6.79 -1.89
CA THR A 9 3.61 -8.00 -2.27
C THR A 9 4.95 -8.11 -1.57
N ASN A 10 5.78 -7.07 -1.63
CA ASN A 10 7.04 -6.96 -0.90
C ASN A 10 7.49 -5.49 -0.85
N LEU A 11 8.43 -5.20 0.04
CA LEU A 11 9.21 -3.96 0.02
C LEU A 11 10.69 -4.29 0.17
N SER A 12 11.41 -4.34 -0.95
CA SER A 12 12.86 -4.39 -0.97
C SER A 12 13.43 -3.04 -1.42
N GLN A 13 14.69 -2.80 -1.11
CA GLN A 13 15.41 -1.64 -1.58
C GLN A 13 15.60 -1.76 -3.10
N ASP A 14 14.78 -1.04 -3.86
CA ASP A 14 14.87 -0.97 -5.31
C ASP A 14 14.92 0.51 -5.71
N HIS A 15 16.00 0.90 -6.37
CA HIS A 15 16.32 2.26 -6.86
C HIS A 15 16.26 3.35 -5.76
N LEU A 16 17.34 3.39 -4.96
CA LEU A 16 17.60 4.31 -3.84
C LEU A 16 17.68 5.81 -4.19
N ASP A 17 17.48 6.22 -5.45
CA ASP A 17 17.71 7.61 -5.87
C ASP A 17 16.53 8.56 -5.53
N LEU A 18 15.33 8.02 -5.32
CA LEU A 18 14.08 8.81 -5.17
C LEU A 18 13.53 8.88 -3.74
N HIS A 19 13.78 7.85 -2.93
CA HIS A 19 13.29 7.75 -1.55
C HIS A 19 14.49 7.73 -0.62
N LYS A 20 14.77 8.86 0.04
CA LYS A 20 16.00 9.10 0.81
C LYS A 20 16.19 8.08 1.92
N THR A 21 15.10 7.46 2.38
CA THR A 21 15.10 6.34 3.32
C THR A 21 14.06 5.28 2.93
N MET A 22 14.28 4.04 3.37
CA MET A 22 13.30 2.95 3.24
C MET A 22 11.99 3.24 3.97
N ASP A 23 12.03 4.02 5.06
CA ASP A 23 10.84 4.44 5.80
C ASP A 23 9.97 5.40 4.99
N GLU A 24 10.59 6.34 4.26
CA GLU A 24 9.87 7.20 3.33
C GLU A 24 9.24 6.38 2.19
N TYR A 25 9.98 5.40 1.67
CA TYR A 25 9.48 4.50 0.64
C TYR A 25 8.27 3.68 1.11
N ALA A 26 8.38 3.08 2.31
CA ALA A 26 7.28 2.36 2.95
C ALA A 26 6.07 3.28 3.14
N LYS A 27 6.28 4.47 3.70
CA LYS A 27 5.22 5.46 3.96
C LYS A 27 4.49 5.88 2.69
N VAL A 28 5.20 6.07 1.57
CA VAL A 28 4.57 6.41 0.29
C VAL A 28 3.70 5.26 -0.20
N LYS A 29 4.17 4.00 -0.13
CA LYS A 29 3.36 2.83 -0.53
C LYS A 29 2.17 2.61 0.40
N TYR A 30 2.30 2.90 1.70
CA TYR A 30 1.18 2.82 2.65
C TYR A 30 0.04 3.78 2.37
N ARG A 31 0.29 4.89 1.66
CA ARG A 31 -0.78 5.80 1.21
C ARG A 31 -1.81 5.10 0.32
N LEU A 32 -1.45 4.01 -0.37
CA LEU A 32 -2.41 3.20 -1.12
C LEU A 32 -3.51 2.63 -0.21
N PHE A 33 -3.14 2.17 0.98
CA PHE A 33 -4.06 1.61 1.97
C PHE A 33 -4.87 2.70 2.67
N ASP A 34 -4.24 3.84 2.99
CA ASP A 34 -4.98 5.01 3.49
C ASP A 34 -6.08 5.44 2.51
N ASN A 35 -5.74 5.45 1.22
CA ASN A 35 -6.67 5.78 0.15
C ASN A 35 -7.79 4.73 0.04
N LEU A 36 -7.48 3.44 0.18
CA LEU A 36 -8.49 2.36 0.18
C LEU A 36 -9.59 2.59 1.24
N VAL A 37 -9.22 3.11 2.41
CA VAL A 37 -10.14 3.38 3.53
C VAL A 37 -10.87 4.72 3.37
N LYS A 38 -10.19 5.75 2.84
CA LYS A 38 -10.75 7.11 2.69
C LYS A 38 -11.87 7.19 1.65
N TYR A 39 -11.82 6.38 0.60
CA TYR A 39 -12.80 6.45 -0.48
C TYR A 39 -14.09 5.71 -0.13
N LYS A 40 -15.23 6.30 -0.53
CA LYS A 40 -16.55 5.70 -0.31
C LYS A 40 -16.59 4.28 -0.88
N ARG A 41 -17.18 3.36 -0.11
CA ARG A 41 -17.49 2.02 -0.60
C ARG A 41 -18.54 2.12 -1.70
N LYS A 42 -18.27 1.46 -2.83
CA LYS A 42 -19.27 1.22 -3.86
C LYS A 42 -20.31 0.23 -3.31
N PRO A 43 -21.62 0.44 -3.54
CA PRO A 43 -22.66 -0.49 -3.07
C PRO A 43 -22.38 -1.92 -3.54
N GLY A 44 -22.46 -2.89 -2.63
CA GLY A 44 -22.21 -4.31 -2.93
C GLY A 44 -20.74 -4.73 -3.08
N ILE A 45 -19.78 -3.80 -3.04
CA ILE A 45 -18.35 -4.10 -3.20
C ILE A 45 -17.62 -3.92 -1.87
N LYS A 46 -16.99 -5.00 -1.39
CA LYS A 46 -16.12 -4.96 -0.21
C LYS A 46 -14.76 -4.36 -0.58
N LYS A 47 -14.24 -3.49 0.29
CA LYS A 47 -12.82 -3.12 0.23
C LYS A 47 -11.97 -4.27 0.76
N ILE A 48 -10.91 -4.63 0.06
CA ILE A 48 -10.03 -5.75 0.43
C ILE A 48 -8.58 -5.26 0.46
N SER A 49 -7.88 -5.59 1.53
CA SER A 49 -6.43 -5.38 1.68
C SER A 49 -5.74 -6.73 1.79
N ILE A 50 -4.76 -6.99 0.94
CA ILE A 50 -3.92 -8.20 0.97
C ILE A 50 -2.50 -7.75 1.28
N ILE A 51 -1.90 -8.32 2.32
CA ILE A 51 -0.56 -7.96 2.79
C ILE A 51 0.25 -9.24 2.87
N ASN A 52 1.35 -9.30 2.15
CA ASN A 52 2.34 -10.35 2.32
C ASN A 52 3.11 -10.14 3.61
N LEU A 53 2.90 -11.00 4.61
CA LEU A 53 3.56 -10.94 5.92
C LEU A 53 5.04 -11.37 5.89
N ASP A 54 5.49 -12.02 4.81
CA ASP A 54 6.88 -12.45 4.67
C ASP A 54 7.84 -11.28 4.37
N SER A 55 7.30 -10.08 4.16
CA SER A 55 8.09 -8.87 3.93
C SER A 55 8.47 -8.22 5.27
N SER A 56 9.71 -7.74 5.38
CA SER A 56 10.26 -7.14 6.61
C SER A 56 9.55 -5.88 7.09
N TYR A 57 8.69 -5.31 6.24
CA TYR A 57 8.00 -4.05 6.47
C TYR A 57 6.51 -4.21 6.79
N SER A 58 6.00 -5.45 6.83
CA SER A 58 4.56 -5.78 6.95
C SER A 58 3.93 -5.47 8.30
#